data_AF-A0A2E5R3I0-F1
#
_entry.id   AF-A0A2E5R3I0-F1
#
_cell.length_a   1.000
_cell.length_b   1.000
_cell.length_c   1.000
_cell.angle_alpha   90.00
_cell.angle_beta   90.00
_cell.angle_gamma   90.00
#
_symmetry.space_group_name_H-M   'P 1'
#
loop_
_entity.id
_entity.type
_entity.pdbx_description
1 polymer ?
#
loop_
_entity_poly.entity_id
_entity_poly.type
_entity_poly.pdbx_seq_one_letter_code
_entity_poly.pdbx_strand_id
1 'polypeptide(L)'
;MGIIILFPISGIINKFNFDYTYIKDFFQNRYNLRLVYFTFYQAFLSASISCILAIIFSLSMFRRRKNFFTKIAISLSGYSFVLPTILIVFSVIGIFGINGLLNNIFNFYNLLNIKSIFGLKGILIAHILLNTPFATRIFYQNLNSIPKNFVDVAKSMNFNFYSNFINIEWPIIKQNIYSTFSIIFIICFLSFPIVMALGGGPKNSTLEVSIYESIFYELNFNKAIIISFVQIIICLIFLIFGFIKFKGSGYFNILTDDFDYIFENNKIIKFLDNGIIYTFSLIFFSPILFILVIFLKQIIELDLNFNEYIIHPLTNSIMLSNLTAILVTFNGLVLSQILILMRNDYLKQQFLFLLTSIILVVSPIIISLGYYINLGELRYFNGINFFIIILINFIFILPFSILIFFTKLKNIYIDFQDIKNSFNISNLSFFKIIFPLIKKEIYFIYAFSTALSFGDFTVISFFKNENFQTLPTLLYRLIISYRFEEASYVAGLILIISLFFYLIIDYKFYKFMPDKRI
;
A
#
# COMPACT_ATOMS: atom_id res chain seq x y z
N MET A 1 -12.76 -18.18 -7.20
CA MET A 1 -11.52 -17.41 -7.45
C MET A 1 -10.98 -17.61 -8.86
N GLY A 2 -10.75 -18.86 -9.31
CA GLY A 2 -10.22 -19.13 -10.66
C GLY A 2 -11.00 -18.45 -11.79
N ILE A 3 -12.34 -18.55 -11.80
CA ILE A 3 -13.19 -17.91 -12.83
C ILE A 3 -13.04 -16.38 -12.83
N ILE A 4 -12.93 -15.76 -11.65
CA ILE A 4 -12.85 -14.31 -11.49
C ILE A 4 -11.51 -13.77 -12.03
N ILE A 5 -10.43 -14.55 -11.95
CA ILE A 5 -9.11 -14.17 -12.49
C ILE A 5 -8.96 -14.57 -13.96
N LEU A 6 -9.50 -15.72 -14.34
CA LEU A 6 -9.43 -16.21 -15.73
C LEU A 6 -10.30 -15.38 -16.67
N PHE A 7 -11.38 -14.76 -16.18
CA PHE A 7 -12.24 -13.91 -16.98
C PHE A 7 -11.51 -12.67 -17.56
N PRO A 8 -10.88 -11.78 -16.78
CA PRO A 8 -10.16 -10.65 -17.36
C PRO A 8 -9.01 -11.11 -18.28
N ILE A 9 -8.35 -12.22 -17.95
CA ILE A 9 -7.30 -12.81 -18.79
C ILE A 9 -7.86 -13.29 -20.13
N SER A 10 -9.03 -13.94 -20.15
CA SER A 10 -9.66 -14.40 -21.39
C SER A 10 -10.03 -13.24 -22.31
N GLY A 11 -10.45 -12.09 -21.75
CA GLY A 11 -10.74 -10.90 -22.55
C GLY A 11 -9.52 -10.30 -23.21
N ILE A 12 -8.40 -10.27 -22.48
CA ILE A 12 -7.11 -9.85 -23.02
C ILE A 12 -6.68 -10.77 -24.16
N ILE A 13 -6.79 -12.09 -23.98
CA ILE A 13 -6.36 -13.07 -24.98
C ILE A 13 -7.28 -13.04 -26.21
N ASN A 14 -8.60 -13.00 -26.04
CA ASN A 14 -9.56 -13.04 -27.15
C ASN A 14 -9.46 -11.82 -28.07
N LYS A 15 -9.11 -10.65 -27.53
CA LYS A 15 -8.98 -9.42 -28.31
C LYS A 15 -7.59 -9.23 -28.90
N PHE A 16 -6.63 -10.06 -28.50
CA PHE A 16 -5.27 -9.97 -28.99
C PHE A 16 -5.12 -10.73 -30.31
N ASN A 17 -5.05 -9.99 -31.42
CA ASN A 17 -4.61 -10.56 -32.69
C ASN A 17 -3.09 -10.79 -32.58
N PHE A 18 -2.66 -12.06 -32.58
CA PHE A 18 -1.25 -12.47 -32.53
C PHE A 18 -0.52 -12.17 -33.86
N ASP A 19 -0.48 -10.90 -34.24
CA ASP A 19 0.29 -10.43 -35.37
C ASP A 19 1.67 -10.01 -34.86
N TYR A 20 2.69 -10.81 -35.18
CA TYR A 20 4.09 -10.58 -34.81
C TYR A 20 4.60 -9.18 -35.22
N THR A 21 4.03 -8.62 -36.28
CA THR A 21 4.30 -7.25 -36.76
C THR A 21 4.02 -6.19 -35.69
N TYR A 22 2.90 -6.27 -34.96
CA TYR A 22 2.58 -5.29 -33.91
C TYR A 22 3.57 -5.32 -32.75
N ILE A 23 4.06 -6.50 -32.36
CA ILE A 23 5.07 -6.62 -31.31
C ILE A 23 6.38 -5.97 -31.79
N LYS A 24 6.78 -6.25 -33.03
CA LYS A 24 7.98 -5.66 -33.62
C LYS A 24 7.87 -4.15 -33.73
N ASP A 25 6.75 -3.63 -34.22
CA ASP A 25 6.49 -2.19 -34.34
C ASP A 25 6.46 -1.51 -32.96
N PHE A 26 5.91 -2.20 -31.95
CA PHE A 26 5.91 -1.70 -30.58
C PHE A 26 7.33 -1.47 -30.06
N PHE A 27 8.24 -2.43 -30.23
CA PHE A 27 9.63 -2.33 -29.77
C PHE A 27 10.50 -1.43 -30.65
N GLN A 28 10.13 -1.17 -31.90
CA GLN A 28 10.83 -0.21 -32.76
C GLN A 28 10.43 1.25 -32.46
N ASN A 29 9.25 1.47 -31.91
CA ASN A 29 8.78 2.82 -31.60
C ASN A 29 9.52 3.44 -30.41
N ARG A 30 10.22 4.55 -30.67
CA ARG A 30 10.95 5.34 -29.65
C ARG A 30 10.07 5.80 -28.50
N TYR A 31 8.80 6.09 -28.74
CA TYR A 31 7.86 6.47 -27.69
C TYR A 31 7.65 5.34 -26.67
N ASN A 32 7.40 4.12 -27.16
CA ASN A 32 7.15 2.95 -26.30
C ASN A 32 8.38 2.56 -25.48
N LEU A 33 9.57 2.59 -26.10
CA LEU A 33 10.83 2.36 -25.38
C LEU A 33 11.05 3.40 -24.28
N ARG A 34 10.71 4.67 -24.54
CA ARG A 34 10.77 5.73 -23.53
C ARG A 34 9.79 5.47 -22.39
N LEU A 35 8.59 4.97 -22.65
CA LEU A 35 7.63 4.63 -21.59
C LEU A 35 8.20 3.56 -20.65
N VAL A 36 8.76 2.48 -21.21
CA VAL A 36 9.36 1.40 -20.42
C VAL A 36 10.53 1.95 -19.60
N TYR A 37 11.43 2.69 -20.24
CA TYR A 37 12.58 3.31 -19.58
C TYR A 37 12.17 4.27 -18.47
N PHE A 38 11.24 5.19 -18.74
CA PHE A 38 10.79 6.18 -17.76
C PHE A 38 10.10 5.52 -16.56
N THR A 39 9.24 4.53 -16.81
CA THR A 39 8.55 3.80 -15.74
C THR A 39 9.54 3.07 -14.84
N PHE A 40 10.53 2.40 -15.43
CA PHE A 40 11.60 1.75 -14.69
C PHE A 40 12.44 2.76 -13.90
N TYR A 41 12.90 3.82 -14.57
CA TYR A 41 13.80 4.83 -14.02
C TYR A 41 13.16 5.57 -12.83
N GLN A 42 11.92 6.02 -12.97
CA GLN A 42 11.21 6.71 -11.89
C GLN A 42 10.99 5.77 -10.70
N ALA A 43 10.56 4.52 -10.94
CA ALA A 43 10.27 3.58 -9.87
C ALA A 43 11.53 3.17 -9.12
N PHE A 44 12.63 2.96 -9.84
CA PHE A 44 13.93 2.62 -9.27
C PHE A 44 14.47 3.75 -8.39
N LEU A 45 14.40 5.00 -8.87
CA LEU A 45 14.80 6.16 -8.07
C LEU A 45 13.92 6.36 -6.84
N SER A 46 12.59 6.31 -7.01
CA SER A 46 11.63 6.43 -5.90
C SER A 46 11.89 5.38 -4.83
N ALA A 47 12.06 4.11 -5.21
CA ALA A 47 12.30 3.03 -4.28
C ALA A 47 13.65 3.15 -3.57
N SER A 48 14.71 3.51 -4.31
CA SER A 48 16.06 3.67 -3.74
C SER A 48 16.08 4.77 -2.67
N ILE A 49 15.55 5.95 -3.01
CA ILE A 49 15.53 7.10 -2.09
C ILE A 49 14.65 6.79 -0.87
N SER A 50 13.46 6.22 -1.09
CA SER A 50 12.54 5.88 0.00
C SER A 50 13.15 4.85 0.97
N CYS A 51 13.82 3.80 0.46
CA CYS A 51 14.49 2.81 1.30
C CYS A 51 15.63 3.40 2.12
N ILE A 52 16.48 4.25 1.51
CA ILE A 52 17.61 4.87 2.21
C ILE A 52 17.11 5.74 3.37
N LEU A 53 16.12 6.61 3.10
CA LEU A 53 15.53 7.47 4.13
C LEU A 53 14.82 6.65 5.20
N ALA A 54 14.14 5.56 4.82
CA ALA A 54 13.43 4.69 5.75
C ALA A 54 14.36 3.90 6.68
N ILE A 55 15.54 3.49 6.22
CA ILE A 55 16.56 2.85 7.07
C ILE A 55 17.01 3.82 8.15
N ILE A 56 17.32 5.07 7.79
CA ILE A 56 17.72 6.12 8.74
C ILE A 56 16.59 6.38 9.74
N PHE A 57 15.36 6.51 9.25
CA PHE A 57 14.20 6.80 10.09
C PHE A 57 13.89 5.65 11.05
N SER A 58 13.84 4.41 10.55
CA SER A 58 13.50 3.23 11.36
C SER A 58 14.53 2.92 12.43
N LEU A 59 15.82 3.12 12.16
CA LEU A 59 16.89 2.99 13.15
C LEU A 59 16.71 3.99 14.29
N SER A 60 16.47 5.26 13.98
CA SER A 60 16.24 6.29 15.00
C SER A 60 14.99 5.98 15.84
N MET A 61 13.90 5.53 15.20
CA MET A 61 12.67 5.12 15.87
C MET A 61 12.85 3.88 16.75
N PHE A 62 13.60 2.88 16.28
CA PHE A 62 13.90 1.66 17.03
C PHE A 62 14.63 1.97 18.34
N ARG A 63 15.66 2.83 18.27
CA ARG A 63 16.43 3.27 19.46
C ARG A 63 15.61 4.11 20.44
N ARG A 64 14.54 4.75 19.97
CA ARG A 64 13.67 5.65 20.75
C ARG A 64 12.24 5.13 20.89
N ARG A 65 12.05 3.81 20.81
CA ARG A 65 10.72 3.16 20.75
C ARG A 65 9.81 3.43 21.95
N LYS A 66 10.38 3.79 23.10
CA LYS A 66 9.62 4.11 24.32
C LYS A 66 8.98 5.51 24.28
N ASN A 67 9.54 6.44 23.51
CA ASN A 67 9.04 7.82 23.43
C ASN A 67 7.64 7.86 22.81
N PHE A 68 6.76 8.69 23.39
CA PHE A 68 5.38 8.85 22.92
C PHE A 68 5.30 9.32 21.46
N PHE A 69 6.08 10.35 21.08
CA PHE A 69 6.13 10.85 19.71
C PHE A 69 6.59 9.78 18.71
N THR A 70 7.58 8.96 19.10
CA THR A 70 8.05 7.85 18.26
C THR A 70 6.94 6.84 18.02
N LYS A 71 6.15 6.48 19.04
CA LYS A 71 5.00 5.57 18.89
C LYS A 71 3.95 6.13 17.92
N ILE A 72 3.62 7.42 18.03
CA ILE A 72 2.71 8.08 17.07
C ILE A 72 3.29 8.02 15.66
N ALA A 73 4.57 8.37 15.47
CA ALA A 73 5.18 8.37 14.15
C ALA A 73 5.29 6.95 13.55
N ILE A 74 5.50 5.91 14.37
CA ILE A 74 5.42 4.51 13.95
C ILE A 74 4.00 4.11 13.54
N SER A 75 2.99 4.59 14.27
CA SER A 75 1.58 4.39 13.94
C SER A 75 1.22 5.06 12.61
N LEU A 76 1.55 6.34 12.44
CA LEU A 76 1.33 7.08 11.19
C LEU A 76 2.10 6.47 10.01
N SER A 77 3.28 5.89 10.26
CA SER A 77 4.04 5.16 9.23
C SER A 77 3.28 3.95 8.69
N GLY A 78 2.51 3.25 9.55
CA GLY A 78 1.60 2.19 9.12
C GLY A 78 0.38 2.71 8.34
N TYR A 79 -0.13 3.89 8.71
CA TYR A 79 -1.25 4.52 8.00
C TYR A 79 -0.89 4.91 6.57
N SER A 80 0.36 5.31 6.31
CA SER A 80 0.84 5.69 4.97
C SER A 80 0.59 4.63 3.88
N PHE A 81 0.53 3.35 4.26
CA PHE A 81 0.21 2.27 3.33
C PHE A 81 -1.25 2.27 2.88
N VAL A 82 -2.14 2.71 3.76
CA VAL A 82 -3.60 2.73 3.54
C VAL A 82 -4.07 4.12 3.10
N LEU A 83 -3.22 5.14 3.25
CA LEU A 83 -3.48 6.51 2.82
C LEU A 83 -3.81 6.52 1.32
N PRO A 84 -5.01 6.99 0.92
CA PRO A 84 -5.38 7.09 -0.48
C PRO A 84 -4.37 7.93 -1.27
N THR A 85 -3.83 7.39 -2.36
CA THR A 85 -2.77 8.03 -3.15
C THR A 85 -3.19 9.40 -3.72
N ILE A 86 -4.48 9.59 -3.99
CA ILE A 86 -5.02 10.87 -4.46
C ILE A 86 -4.90 11.99 -3.40
N LEU A 87 -4.87 11.66 -2.10
CA LEU A 87 -4.60 12.65 -1.05
C LEU A 87 -3.15 13.12 -1.08
N ILE A 88 -2.21 12.24 -1.42
CA ILE A 88 -0.81 12.63 -1.65
C ILE A 88 -0.70 13.58 -2.84
N VAL A 89 -1.44 13.32 -3.94
CA VAL A 89 -1.49 14.25 -5.06
C VAL A 89 -1.99 15.63 -4.62
N PHE A 90 -3.14 15.68 -3.95
CA PHE A 90 -3.75 16.92 -3.47
C PHE A 90 -2.78 17.72 -2.58
N SER A 91 -2.18 17.06 -1.59
CA SER A 91 -1.26 17.69 -0.66
C SER A 91 0.06 18.10 -1.31
N VAL A 92 0.60 17.34 -2.25
CA VAL A 92 1.83 17.75 -2.98
C VAL A 92 1.58 19.02 -3.77
N ILE A 93 0.44 19.12 -4.47
CA ILE A 93 0.09 20.35 -5.19
C ILE A 93 -0.13 21.51 -4.21
N GLY A 94 -0.81 21.26 -3.10
CA GLY A 94 -1.08 22.31 -2.10
C GLY A 94 0.15 22.77 -1.29
N ILE A 95 1.14 21.91 -1.07
CA ILE A 95 2.36 22.25 -0.31
C ILE A 95 3.45 22.79 -1.25
N PHE A 96 3.71 22.10 -2.36
CA PHE A 96 4.84 22.38 -3.25
C PHE A 96 4.43 23.10 -4.55
N GLY A 97 3.14 23.28 -4.83
CA GLY A 97 2.67 24.02 -6.01
C GLY A 97 3.08 25.49 -6.00
N ILE A 98 2.90 26.16 -7.14
CA ILE A 98 3.26 27.58 -7.32
C ILE A 98 2.52 28.47 -6.31
N ASN A 99 1.24 28.20 -6.07
CA ASN A 99 0.45 28.91 -5.04
C ASN A 99 0.42 28.15 -3.71
N GLY A 100 1.35 27.21 -3.52
CA GLY A 100 1.38 26.31 -2.37
C GLY A 100 2.02 26.93 -1.14
N LEU A 101 1.88 26.23 -0.01
CA LEU A 101 2.33 26.68 1.30
C LEU A 101 3.81 27.09 1.33
N LEU A 102 4.69 26.29 0.73
CA LEU A 102 6.13 26.58 0.74
C LEU A 102 6.49 27.80 -0.10
N ASN A 103 5.81 28.02 -1.23
CA ASN A 103 6.09 29.18 -2.05
C ASN A 103 5.60 30.47 -1.39
N ASN A 104 4.44 30.42 -0.74
CA ASN A 104 3.86 31.58 -0.06
C ASN A 104 4.70 32.02 1.16
N ILE A 105 5.34 31.08 1.87
CA ILE A 105 6.13 31.38 3.07
C ILE A 105 7.59 31.71 2.73
N PHE A 106 8.24 30.93 1.85
CA PHE A 106 9.69 31.00 1.64
C PHE A 106 10.09 31.47 0.24
N ASN A 107 9.14 31.80 -0.64
CA ASN A 107 9.39 32.07 -2.05
C ASN A 107 10.19 30.93 -2.73
N PHE A 108 9.80 29.69 -2.39
CA PHE A 108 10.50 28.45 -2.72
C PHE A 108 10.89 28.31 -4.20
N TYR A 109 10.04 28.76 -5.13
CA TYR A 109 10.31 28.66 -6.57
C TYR A 109 11.45 29.56 -7.00
N ASN A 110 11.48 30.80 -6.50
CA ASN A 110 12.55 31.75 -6.80
C ASN A 110 13.84 31.33 -6.11
N LEU A 111 13.77 30.83 -4.87
CA LEU A 111 14.95 30.43 -4.10
C LEU A 111 15.67 29.23 -4.74
N LEU A 112 14.94 28.28 -5.31
CA LEU A 112 15.50 27.08 -5.93
C LEU A 112 15.50 27.10 -7.48
N ASN A 113 15.13 28.23 -8.10
CA ASN A 113 14.97 28.37 -9.56
C ASN A 113 14.15 27.22 -10.19
N ILE A 114 13.07 26.82 -9.52
CA ILE A 114 12.17 25.76 -9.99
C ILE A 114 11.14 26.38 -10.93
N LYS A 115 10.99 25.81 -12.14
CA LYS A 115 9.97 26.27 -13.10
C LYS A 115 8.59 25.62 -12.87
N SER A 116 8.58 24.35 -12.47
CA SER A 116 7.36 23.56 -12.26
C SER A 116 7.67 22.37 -11.36
N ILE A 117 6.70 21.97 -10.53
CA ILE A 117 6.75 20.71 -9.78
C ILE A 117 6.30 19.50 -10.59
N PHE A 118 5.62 19.71 -11.71
CA PHE A 118 5.09 18.62 -12.53
C PHE A 118 6.24 17.88 -13.23
N GLY A 119 6.00 16.60 -13.52
CA GLY A 119 6.96 15.67 -14.07
C GLY A 119 7.65 14.83 -13.01
N LEU A 120 8.87 14.38 -13.33
CA LEU A 120 9.62 13.45 -12.48
C LEU A 120 9.77 13.97 -11.04
N LYS A 121 9.98 15.28 -10.85
CA LYS A 121 10.15 15.87 -9.50
C LYS A 121 8.91 15.66 -8.63
N GLY A 122 7.72 16.01 -9.12
CA GLY A 122 6.46 15.82 -8.41
C GLY A 122 6.15 14.36 -8.14
N ILE A 123 6.40 13.48 -9.12
CA ILE A 123 6.25 12.03 -8.96
C ILE A 123 7.17 11.51 -7.84
N LEU A 124 8.46 11.89 -7.85
CA LEU A 124 9.42 11.48 -6.83
C LEU A 124 9.02 11.98 -5.45
N ILE A 125 8.64 13.26 -5.29
CA ILE A 125 8.21 13.83 -4.01
C ILE A 125 7.01 13.06 -3.46
N ALA A 126 5.98 12.84 -4.29
CA ALA A 126 4.79 12.09 -3.91
C ALA A 126 5.13 10.65 -3.47
N HIS A 127 5.94 9.93 -4.26
CA HIS A 127 6.38 8.59 -3.91
C HIS A 127 7.21 8.55 -2.63
N ILE A 128 8.11 9.51 -2.41
CA ILE A 128 8.94 9.55 -1.19
C ILE A 128 8.05 9.79 0.04
N LEU A 129 7.11 10.74 -0.03
CA LEU A 129 6.20 11.05 1.08
C LEU A 129 5.31 9.85 1.44
N LEU A 130 4.87 9.07 0.45
CA LEU A 130 4.02 7.90 0.68
C LEU A 130 4.83 6.65 1.10
N ASN A 131 5.92 6.35 0.40
CA ASN A 131 6.62 5.07 0.53
C ASN A 131 7.68 5.07 1.64
N THR A 132 8.27 6.21 1.99
CA THR A 132 9.28 6.25 3.06
C THR A 132 8.70 5.85 4.42
N PRO A 133 7.54 6.37 4.86
CA PRO A 133 6.94 5.93 6.12
C PRO A 133 6.51 4.46 6.06
N PHE A 134 5.96 4.01 4.94
CA PHE A 134 5.60 2.60 4.77
C PHE A 134 6.82 1.67 4.89
N ALA A 135 7.91 2.00 4.20
CA ALA A 135 9.19 1.29 4.30
C ALA A 135 9.77 1.34 5.72
N THR A 136 9.65 2.49 6.39
CA THR A 136 10.09 2.68 7.78
C THR A 136 9.35 1.72 8.71
N ARG A 137 8.05 1.51 8.50
CA ARG A 137 7.25 0.55 9.26
C ARG A 137 7.78 -0.88 9.09
N ILE A 138 8.11 -1.29 7.88
CA ILE A 138 8.65 -2.64 7.58
C ILE A 138 10.02 -2.83 8.24
N PHE A 139 10.95 -1.88 8.06
CA PHE A 139 12.28 -1.96 8.67
C PHE A 139 12.21 -1.91 10.20
N TYR A 140 11.33 -1.10 10.78
CA TYR A 140 11.10 -1.04 12.22
C TYR A 140 10.56 -2.37 12.78
N GLN A 141 9.62 -3.02 12.07
CA GLN A 141 9.13 -4.35 12.46
C GLN A 141 10.24 -5.41 12.42
N ASN A 142 11.09 -5.36 11.40
CA ASN A 142 12.26 -6.22 11.29
C ASN A 142 13.28 -5.99 12.42
N LEU A 143 13.54 -4.74 12.80
CA LEU A 143 14.42 -4.44 13.94
C LEU A 143 13.83 -4.95 15.27
N ASN A 144 12.51 -4.93 15.43
CA ASN A 144 11.87 -5.49 16.64
C ASN A 144 11.90 -7.02 16.71
N SER A 145 12.30 -7.74 15.65
CA SER A 145 12.50 -9.19 15.73
C SER A 145 13.86 -9.57 16.30
N ILE A 146 14.71 -8.61 16.70
CA ILE A 146 15.97 -8.87 17.42
C ILE A 146 15.66 -9.60 18.74
N PRO A 147 16.13 -10.84 18.94
CA PRO A 147 15.97 -11.54 20.20
C PRO A 147 16.77 -10.85 21.31
N LYS A 148 16.20 -10.81 22.53
CA LYS A 148 16.85 -10.21 23.70
C LYS A 148 18.25 -10.78 23.98
N ASN A 149 18.47 -12.07 23.73
CA ASN A 149 19.77 -12.72 23.91
C ASN A 149 20.92 -12.02 23.15
N PHE A 150 20.66 -11.50 21.95
CA PHE A 150 21.68 -10.75 21.20
C PHE A 150 22.05 -9.43 21.89
N VAL A 151 21.07 -8.78 22.51
CA VAL A 151 21.26 -7.54 23.27
C VAL A 151 22.06 -7.81 24.54
N ASP A 152 21.79 -8.92 25.21
CA ASP A 152 22.51 -9.30 26.44
C ASP A 152 23.97 -9.72 26.14
N VAL A 153 24.21 -10.41 25.02
CA VAL A 153 25.58 -10.71 24.54
C VAL A 153 26.33 -9.43 24.14
N ALA A 154 25.67 -8.48 23.48
CA ALA A 154 26.29 -7.20 23.14
C ALA A 154 26.70 -6.41 24.40
N LYS A 155 25.89 -6.47 25.46
CA LYS A 155 26.21 -5.87 26.76
C LYS A 155 27.39 -6.59 27.42
N SER A 156 27.42 -7.93 27.44
CA SER A 156 28.53 -8.68 28.06
C SER A 156 29.86 -8.50 27.33
N MET A 157 29.83 -8.33 26.01
CA MET A 157 31.01 -8.05 25.18
C MET A 157 31.39 -6.55 25.12
N ASN A 158 30.69 -5.67 25.85
CA ASN A 158 30.91 -4.22 25.85
C ASN A 158 30.97 -3.63 24.43
N PHE A 159 30.04 -4.01 23.57
CA PHE A 159 29.96 -3.42 22.24
C PHE A 159 29.82 -1.89 22.35
N ASN A 160 30.56 -1.16 21.52
CA ASN A 160 30.30 0.25 21.31
C ASN A 160 29.15 0.43 20.28
N PHE A 161 28.68 1.66 20.08
CA PHE A 161 27.56 1.94 19.19
C PHE A 161 27.77 1.43 17.76
N TYR A 162 28.98 1.60 17.23
CA TYR A 162 29.30 1.19 15.86
C TYR A 162 29.36 -0.34 15.72
N SER A 163 29.96 -1.03 16.69
CA SER A 163 29.97 -2.49 16.77
C SER A 163 28.55 -3.05 16.89
N ASN A 164 27.69 -2.43 17.69
CA ASN A 164 26.28 -2.83 17.81
C ASN A 164 25.52 -2.63 16.49
N PHE A 165 25.73 -1.49 15.82
CA PHE A 165 25.10 -1.22 14.53
C PHE A 165 25.54 -2.25 13.47
N ILE A 166 26.84 -2.50 13.31
CA ILE A 166 27.35 -3.40 12.26
C ILE A 166 27.06 -4.87 12.54
N ASN A 167 27.17 -5.31 13.78
CA ASN A 167 27.10 -6.73 14.11
C ASN A 167 25.68 -7.20 14.42
N ILE A 168 24.75 -6.29 14.79
CA ILE A 168 23.39 -6.66 15.20
C ILE A 168 22.33 -5.98 14.33
N GLU A 169 22.32 -4.64 14.25
CA GLU A 169 21.24 -3.91 13.56
C GLU A 169 21.31 -4.07 12.03
N TRP A 170 22.49 -3.83 11.43
CA TRP A 170 22.70 -3.86 9.98
C TRP A 170 22.47 -5.24 9.34
N PRO A 171 22.93 -6.37 9.91
CA PRO A 171 22.69 -7.69 9.34
C PRO A 171 21.21 -8.02 9.26
N ILE A 172 20.42 -7.59 10.24
CA ILE A 172 18.97 -7.80 10.27
C ILE A 172 18.27 -6.93 9.24
N ILE A 173 18.62 -5.63 9.14
CA ILE A 173 18.10 -4.77 8.08
C ILE A 173 18.43 -5.37 6.71
N LYS A 174 19.70 -5.73 6.48
CA LYS A 174 20.22 -6.26 5.21
C LYS A 174 19.47 -7.50 4.71
N GLN A 175 18.94 -8.34 5.60
CA GLN A 175 18.13 -9.51 5.22
C GLN A 175 16.87 -9.11 4.43
N ASN A 176 16.23 -8.00 4.80
CA ASN A 176 14.96 -7.56 4.21
C ASN A 176 15.09 -6.35 3.27
N ILE A 177 16.30 -5.82 3.01
CA ILE A 177 16.48 -4.69 2.09
C ILE A 177 15.96 -5.03 0.69
N TYR A 178 16.33 -6.19 0.14
CA TYR A 178 15.96 -6.55 -1.23
C TYR A 178 14.45 -6.75 -1.39
N SER A 179 13.80 -7.41 -0.44
CA SER A 179 12.36 -7.63 -0.47
C SER A 179 11.59 -6.34 -0.28
N THR A 180 11.99 -5.50 0.68
CA THR A 180 11.38 -4.18 0.92
C THR A 180 11.56 -3.27 -0.30
N PHE A 181 12.76 -3.25 -0.89
CA PHE A 181 13.03 -2.52 -2.13
C PHE A 181 12.15 -3.00 -3.29
N SER A 182 12.06 -4.32 -3.53
CA SER A 182 11.21 -4.86 -4.59
C SER A 182 9.73 -4.51 -4.38
N ILE A 183 9.22 -4.58 -3.15
CA ILE A 183 7.85 -4.18 -2.84
C ILE A 183 7.61 -2.72 -3.18
N ILE A 184 8.48 -1.81 -2.72
CA ILE A 184 8.33 -0.37 -2.97
C ILE A 184 8.51 -0.06 -4.46
N PHE A 185 9.44 -0.72 -5.13
CA PHE A 185 9.63 -0.61 -6.58
C PHE A 185 8.35 -0.99 -7.31
N ILE A 186 7.74 -2.13 -7.00
CA ILE A 186 6.50 -2.57 -7.61
C ILE A 186 5.37 -1.55 -7.33
N ILE A 187 5.24 -1.04 -6.11
CA ILE A 187 4.24 0.00 -5.78
C ILE A 187 4.45 1.27 -6.61
N CYS A 188 5.71 1.72 -6.79
CA CYS A 188 6.01 2.89 -7.61
C CYS A 188 5.82 2.64 -9.11
N PHE A 189 6.14 1.42 -9.57
CA PHE A 189 6.03 1.00 -10.96
C PHE A 189 4.55 0.87 -11.38
N LEU A 190 3.73 0.39 -10.45
CA LEU A 190 2.27 0.26 -10.55
C LEU A 190 1.52 1.49 -9.99
N SER A 191 2.15 2.67 -10.06
CA SER A 191 1.56 3.91 -9.55
C SER A 191 0.84 4.67 -10.66
N PHE A 192 -0.49 4.67 -10.59
CA PHE A 192 -1.32 5.39 -11.54
C PHE A 192 -1.71 6.80 -11.11
N PRO A 193 -2.36 7.03 -9.95
CA PRO A 193 -3.02 8.31 -9.69
C PRO A 193 -2.00 9.46 -9.54
N ILE A 194 -0.84 9.14 -8.95
CA ILE A 194 0.27 10.06 -8.76
C ILE A 194 0.83 10.51 -10.10
N VAL A 195 1.12 9.57 -11.01
CA VAL A 195 1.72 9.88 -12.30
C VAL A 195 0.72 10.58 -13.21
N MET A 196 -0.54 10.15 -13.21
CA MET A 196 -1.60 10.77 -14.02
C MET A 196 -1.79 12.25 -13.66
N ALA A 197 -1.81 12.58 -12.37
CA ALA A 197 -2.03 13.95 -11.92
C ALA A 197 -0.75 14.80 -11.93
N LEU A 198 0.41 14.24 -11.54
CA LEU A 198 1.65 15.01 -11.36
C LEU A 198 2.61 14.89 -12.56
N GLY A 199 2.35 14.05 -13.55
CA GLY A 199 3.28 13.78 -14.66
C GLY A 199 3.52 14.97 -15.59
N GLY A 200 2.58 15.92 -15.70
CA GLY A 200 2.76 17.15 -16.47
C GLY A 200 2.89 16.96 -17.98
N GLY A 201 2.48 15.81 -18.52
CA GLY A 201 2.40 15.54 -19.95
C GLY A 201 3.00 14.19 -20.40
N PRO A 202 2.90 13.84 -21.69
CA PRO A 202 3.24 12.53 -22.23
C PRO A 202 4.74 12.21 -22.20
N LYS A 203 5.59 13.18 -21.88
CA LYS A 203 7.04 12.95 -21.69
C LYS A 203 7.31 12.12 -20.43
N ASN A 204 6.47 12.24 -19.42
CA ASN A 204 6.62 11.58 -18.12
C ASN A 204 5.48 10.59 -17.84
N SER A 205 4.84 10.04 -18.88
CA SER A 205 3.84 9.00 -18.74
C SER A 205 4.50 7.66 -18.40
N THR A 206 3.87 6.89 -17.51
CA THR A 206 4.26 5.51 -17.19
C THR A 206 3.50 4.52 -18.05
N LEU A 207 3.90 3.24 -17.98
CA LEU A 207 3.15 2.15 -18.61
C LEU A 207 1.69 2.12 -18.14
N GLU A 208 1.42 2.33 -16.84
CA GLU A 208 0.06 2.36 -16.31
C GLU A 208 -0.81 3.47 -16.90
N VAL A 209 -0.29 4.70 -16.92
CA VAL A 209 -0.97 5.84 -17.56
C VAL A 209 -1.19 5.56 -19.04
N SER A 210 -0.19 4.96 -19.71
CA SER A 210 -0.29 4.64 -21.13
C SER A 210 -1.32 3.54 -21.42
N ILE A 211 -1.51 2.57 -20.52
CA ILE A 211 -2.60 1.58 -20.64
C ILE A 211 -3.95 2.30 -20.58
N TYR A 212 -4.13 3.19 -19.60
CA TYR A 212 -5.35 3.98 -19.48
C TYR A 212 -5.61 4.85 -20.73
N GLU A 213 -4.59 5.59 -21.18
CA GLU A 213 -4.71 6.48 -22.34
C GLU A 213 -4.98 5.72 -23.64
N SER A 214 -4.33 4.56 -23.82
CA SER A 214 -4.52 3.73 -25.01
C SER A 214 -5.97 3.25 -25.14
N ILE A 215 -6.68 3.07 -24.03
CA ILE A 215 -8.07 2.62 -24.03
C ILE A 215 -9.03 3.79 -24.22
N PHE A 216 -8.91 4.83 -23.42
CA PHE A 216 -9.93 5.89 -23.35
C PHE A 216 -9.71 7.03 -24.35
N TYR A 217 -8.47 7.25 -24.80
CA TYR A 217 -8.15 8.32 -25.76
C TYR A 217 -7.76 7.78 -27.13
N GLU A 218 -6.98 6.70 -27.21
CA GLU A 218 -6.54 6.15 -28.50
C GLU A 218 -7.45 5.01 -29.03
N LEU A 219 -8.32 4.44 -28.19
CA LEU A 219 -9.15 3.25 -28.50
C LEU A 219 -8.35 2.04 -29.04
N ASN A 220 -7.05 1.98 -28.74
CA ASN A 220 -6.12 0.96 -29.20
C ASN A 220 -5.89 -0.11 -28.12
N PHE A 221 -6.78 -1.11 -28.12
CA PHE A 221 -6.72 -2.23 -27.18
C PHE A 221 -5.44 -3.08 -27.36
N ASN A 222 -4.96 -3.26 -28.60
CA ASN A 222 -3.77 -4.07 -28.86
C ASN A 222 -2.53 -3.46 -28.18
N LYS A 223 -2.34 -2.14 -28.30
CA LYS A 223 -1.25 -1.43 -27.62
C LYS A 223 -1.34 -1.58 -26.11
N ALA A 224 -2.54 -1.42 -25.53
CA ALA A 224 -2.76 -1.57 -24.09
C ALA A 224 -2.43 -3.00 -23.60
N ILE A 225 -2.77 -4.02 -24.38
CA ILE A 225 -2.48 -5.43 -24.07
C ILE A 225 -0.97 -5.71 -24.09
N ILE A 226 -0.24 -5.25 -25.13
CA ILE A 226 1.22 -5.43 -25.21
C ILE A 226 1.91 -4.75 -24.03
N ILE A 227 1.53 -3.52 -23.72
CA ILE A 227 2.07 -2.77 -22.56
C ILE A 227 1.82 -3.55 -21.26
N SER A 228 0.62 -4.12 -21.09
CA SER A 228 0.25 -4.92 -19.91
C SER A 228 1.13 -6.17 -19.78
N PHE A 229 1.41 -6.89 -20.87
CA PHE A 229 2.32 -8.04 -20.85
C PHE A 229 3.75 -7.63 -20.46
N VAL A 230 4.28 -6.56 -21.06
CA VAL A 230 5.61 -6.03 -20.72
C VAL A 230 5.69 -5.67 -19.23
N GLN A 231 4.67 -4.99 -18.72
CA GLN A 231 4.55 -4.61 -17.30
C GLN A 231 4.54 -5.83 -16.37
N ILE A 232 3.74 -6.86 -16.66
CA ILE A 232 3.68 -8.10 -15.86
C ILE A 232 5.05 -8.79 -15.83
N ILE A 233 5.72 -8.91 -16.97
CA ILE A 233 7.04 -9.56 -17.05
C ILE A 233 8.07 -8.83 -16.18
N ILE A 234 8.13 -7.50 -16.26
CA ILE A 234 9.07 -6.69 -15.45
C ILE A 234 8.77 -6.86 -13.95
N CYS A 235 7.50 -6.78 -13.54
CA CYS A 235 7.11 -6.97 -12.14
C CYS A 235 7.43 -8.38 -11.62
N LEU A 236 7.21 -9.42 -12.43
CA LEU A 236 7.57 -10.81 -12.08
C LEU A 236 9.08 -10.94 -11.81
N ILE A 237 9.92 -10.36 -12.67
CA ILE A 237 11.38 -10.40 -12.50
C ILE A 237 11.81 -9.75 -11.17
N PHE A 238 11.25 -8.58 -10.83
CA PHE A 238 11.58 -7.87 -9.59
C PHE A 238 11.05 -8.56 -8.33
N LEU A 239 9.87 -9.18 -8.42
CA LEU A 239 9.33 -9.99 -7.34
C LEU A 239 10.26 -11.18 -7.10
N ILE A 240 10.55 -11.95 -8.15
CA ILE A 240 11.44 -13.11 -8.08
C ILE A 240 12.79 -12.69 -7.48
N PHE A 241 13.41 -11.60 -7.96
CA PHE A 241 14.67 -11.10 -7.41
C PHE A 241 14.58 -10.70 -5.93
N GLY A 242 13.49 -10.04 -5.52
CA GLY A 242 13.26 -9.61 -4.13
C GLY A 242 13.08 -10.77 -3.16
N PHE A 243 12.45 -11.87 -3.61
CA PHE A 243 12.10 -13.02 -2.78
C PHE A 243 13.06 -14.21 -2.90
N ILE A 244 13.89 -14.33 -3.95
CA ILE A 244 14.92 -15.39 -4.07
C ILE A 244 15.90 -15.36 -2.88
N LYS A 245 16.22 -14.16 -2.38
CA LYS A 245 17.13 -13.98 -1.23
C LYS A 245 16.44 -14.09 0.12
N PHE A 246 15.13 -14.30 0.16
CA PHE A 246 14.38 -14.63 1.36
C PHE A 246 14.69 -16.09 1.74
N LYS A 247 15.95 -16.40 2.06
CA LYS A 247 16.30 -17.64 2.74
C LYS A 247 15.55 -17.61 4.05
N GLY A 248 14.57 -18.50 4.19
CA GLY A 248 13.70 -18.61 5.35
C GLY A 248 14.51 -18.52 6.62
N SER A 249 14.52 -17.33 7.22
CA SER A 249 15.14 -17.10 8.50
C SER A 249 14.19 -17.75 9.50
N GLY A 250 14.62 -18.88 10.08
CA GLY A 250 13.94 -19.59 11.16
C GLY A 250 13.87 -18.75 12.45
N TYR A 251 13.25 -17.58 12.38
CA TYR A 251 13.00 -16.65 13.46
C TYR A 251 11.52 -16.29 13.51
N PHE A 252 10.65 -17.27 13.24
CA PHE A 252 9.22 -17.15 13.51
C PHE A 252 8.88 -17.29 15.00
N ASN A 253 9.87 -17.47 15.87
CA ASN A 253 9.70 -17.20 17.29
C ASN A 253 9.87 -15.69 17.50
N ILE A 254 8.81 -14.96 17.16
CA ILE A 254 8.61 -13.56 17.52
C ILE A 254 8.33 -13.54 19.03
N LEU A 255 9.33 -13.84 19.84
CA LEU A 255 9.32 -13.54 21.26
C LEU A 255 9.60 -12.04 21.34
N THR A 256 8.53 -11.25 21.40
CA THR A 256 8.60 -9.81 21.68
C THR A 256 8.90 -9.62 23.16
N ASP A 257 10.13 -9.92 23.55
CA ASP A 257 10.61 -9.50 24.86
C ASP A 257 10.80 -7.98 24.82
N ASP A 258 10.10 -7.28 25.71
CA ASP A 258 10.30 -5.85 25.89
C ASP A 258 11.67 -5.65 26.57
N PHE A 259 12.59 -4.95 25.89
CA PHE A 259 13.93 -4.68 26.40
C PHE A 259 14.35 -3.22 26.19
N ASP A 260 15.36 -2.79 26.93
CA ASP A 260 15.91 -1.44 26.83
C ASP A 260 17.05 -1.43 25.82
N TYR A 261 17.07 -0.42 24.95
CA TYR A 261 18.13 -0.30 23.97
C TYR A 261 19.45 0.08 24.66
N ILE A 262 20.55 -0.56 24.24
CA ILE A 262 21.86 -0.49 24.93
C ILE A 262 22.35 0.96 25.10
N PHE A 263 22.17 1.81 24.09
CA PHE A 263 22.64 3.21 24.11
C PHE A 263 21.50 4.22 24.28
N GLU A 264 20.39 3.84 24.91
CA GLU A 264 19.26 4.73 25.14
C GLU A 264 19.67 5.99 25.93
N ASN A 265 20.61 5.87 26.86
CA ASN A 265 21.03 6.98 27.74
C ASN A 265 22.13 7.89 27.16
N ASN A 266 22.73 7.57 26.01
CA ASN A 266 23.78 8.41 25.43
C ASN A 266 23.19 9.72 24.88
N LYS A 267 23.63 10.87 25.43
CA LYS A 267 23.10 12.21 25.13
C LYS A 267 23.26 12.60 23.66
N ILE A 268 24.40 12.30 23.04
CA ILE A 268 24.68 12.68 21.64
C ILE A 268 23.77 11.90 20.69
N ILE A 269 23.71 10.58 20.87
CA ILE A 269 22.85 9.70 20.08
C ILE A 269 21.39 10.09 20.26
N LYS A 270 20.96 10.42 21.48
CA LYS A 270 19.60 10.88 21.77
C LYS A 270 19.24 12.17 21.05
N PHE A 271 20.15 13.15 21.02
CA PHE A 271 19.92 14.40 20.31
C PHE A 271 19.81 14.18 18.80
N LEU A 272 20.71 13.38 18.21
CA LEU A 272 20.67 13.05 16.78
C LEU A 272 19.42 12.26 16.40
N ASP A 273 19.08 11.19 17.14
CA ASP A 273 17.90 10.38 16.87
C ASP A 273 16.62 11.23 16.95
N ASN A 274 16.49 12.06 18.00
CA ASN A 274 15.32 12.94 18.14
C ASN A 274 15.27 13.98 17.02
N GLY A 275 16.40 14.57 16.63
CA GLY A 275 16.49 15.50 15.51
C GLY A 275 16.01 14.86 14.20
N ILE A 276 16.46 13.63 13.92
CA ILE A 276 15.99 12.84 12.77
C ILE A 276 14.49 12.58 12.88
N ILE A 277 14.01 12.12 14.04
CA ILE A 277 12.58 11.80 14.23
C ILE A 277 11.70 13.03 13.99
N TYR A 278 12.02 14.18 14.58
CA TYR A 278 11.22 15.39 14.43
C TYR A 278 11.28 15.94 13.00
N THR A 279 12.46 16.02 12.39
CA THR A 279 12.58 16.53 11.01
C THR A 279 11.90 15.62 9.99
N PHE A 280 12.10 14.30 10.08
CA PHE A 280 11.51 13.35 9.14
C PHE A 280 10.00 13.22 9.36
N SER A 281 9.52 13.25 10.60
CA SER A 281 8.08 13.24 10.87
C SER A 281 7.39 14.50 10.34
N LEU A 282 8.01 15.68 10.49
CA LEU A 282 7.49 16.93 9.92
C LEU A 282 7.40 16.86 8.39
N ILE A 283 8.41 16.28 7.72
CA ILE A 283 8.42 16.17 6.25
C ILE A 283 7.42 15.12 5.77
N PHE A 284 7.51 13.88 6.27
CA PHE A 284 6.74 12.78 5.69
C PHE A 284 5.26 12.78 6.09
N PHE A 285 4.92 13.34 7.25
CA PHE A 285 3.52 13.51 7.66
C PHE A 285 2.96 14.90 7.34
N SER A 286 3.73 15.74 6.62
CA SER A 286 3.23 17.03 6.13
C SER A 286 1.95 16.91 5.30
N PRO A 287 1.73 15.88 4.45
CA PRO A 287 0.49 15.71 3.71
C PRO A 287 -0.75 15.63 4.61
N ILE A 288 -0.65 14.85 5.68
CA ILE A 288 -1.74 14.62 6.62
C ILE A 288 -2.04 15.91 7.38
N LEU A 289 -1.00 16.57 7.91
CA LEU A 289 -1.15 17.84 8.62
C LEU A 289 -1.73 18.93 7.73
N PHE A 290 -1.24 19.05 6.49
CA PHE A 290 -1.70 20.04 5.53
C PHE A 290 -3.19 19.88 5.21
N ILE A 291 -3.63 18.66 4.90
CA ILE A 291 -5.04 18.39 4.60
C ILE A 291 -5.92 18.71 5.82
N LEU A 292 -5.50 18.31 7.02
CA LEU A 292 -6.25 18.61 8.25
C LEU A 292 -6.40 20.11 8.49
N VAL A 293 -5.32 20.88 8.34
CA VAL A 293 -5.34 22.34 8.57
C VAL A 293 -6.27 23.04 7.58
N ILE A 294 -6.17 22.73 6.28
CA ILE A 294 -7.01 23.37 5.28
C ILE A 294 -8.46 22.93 5.41
N PHE A 295 -8.70 21.65 5.70
CA PHE A 295 -10.06 21.14 5.95
C PHE A 295 -10.74 21.89 7.09
N LEU A 296 -10.05 22.08 8.22
CA LEU A 296 -10.57 22.83 9.36
C LEU A 296 -10.86 24.29 9.02
N LYS A 297 -9.96 24.94 8.26
CA LYS A 297 -10.17 26.30 7.78
C LYS A 297 -11.44 26.38 6.91
N GLN A 298 -11.61 25.44 5.99
CA GLN A 298 -12.74 25.43 5.06
C GLN A 298 -14.09 25.16 5.75
N ILE A 299 -14.12 24.33 6.79
CA ILE A 299 -15.33 24.10 7.60
C ILE A 299 -15.83 25.39 8.25
N ILE A 300 -14.92 26.28 8.64
CA ILE A 300 -15.27 27.55 9.31
C ILE A 300 -15.72 28.60 8.28
N GLU A 301 -15.11 28.62 7.10
CA GLU A 301 -15.35 29.65 6.07
C GLU A 301 -16.55 29.37 5.15
N LEU A 302 -16.89 28.09 4.90
CA LEU A 302 -18.06 27.74 4.08
C LEU A 302 -19.30 27.51 4.95
N ASP A 303 -20.40 28.19 4.61
CA ASP A 303 -21.74 27.71 4.95
C ASP A 303 -21.94 26.35 4.24
N LEU A 304 -21.78 25.27 5.02
CA LEU A 304 -21.82 23.89 4.56
C LEU A 304 -23.25 23.49 4.14
N ASN A 305 -23.68 23.93 2.96
CA ASN A 305 -24.76 23.25 2.28
C ASN A 305 -24.22 21.91 1.77
N PHE A 306 -24.58 20.83 2.46
CA PHE A 306 -24.36 19.46 2.02
C PHE A 306 -25.15 19.23 0.72
N ASN A 307 -24.58 19.68 -0.39
CA ASN A 307 -25.18 19.50 -1.70
C ASN A 307 -25.20 17.99 -2.04
N GLU A 308 -26.22 17.56 -2.78
CA GLU A 308 -26.31 16.20 -3.33
C GLU A 308 -25.01 15.75 -4.05
N TYR A 309 -24.28 16.74 -4.59
CA TYR A 309 -22.97 16.61 -5.20
C TYR A 309 -21.92 15.85 -4.36
N ILE A 310 -21.93 15.96 -3.02
CA ILE A 310 -20.96 15.28 -2.13
C ILE A 310 -21.57 14.04 -1.48
N ILE A 311 -22.88 14.10 -1.16
CA ILE A 311 -23.57 13.00 -0.46
C ILE A 311 -23.54 11.72 -1.31
N HIS A 312 -23.87 11.81 -2.60
CA HIS A 312 -23.95 10.62 -3.46
C HIS A 312 -22.58 9.95 -3.67
N PRO A 313 -21.47 10.68 -3.92
CA PRO A 313 -20.14 10.08 -3.94
C PRO A 313 -19.70 9.49 -2.59
N LEU A 314 -20.10 10.11 -1.48
CA LEU A 314 -19.80 9.61 -0.13
C LEU A 314 -20.52 8.29 0.15
N THR A 315 -21.82 8.20 -0.13
CA THR A 315 -22.58 6.96 0.06
C THR A 315 -22.05 5.84 -0.81
N ASN A 316 -21.74 6.10 -2.09
CA ASN A 316 -21.12 5.11 -2.98
C ASN A 316 -19.79 4.58 -2.43
N SER A 317 -18.93 5.47 -1.93
CA SER A 317 -17.62 5.10 -1.39
C SER A 317 -17.75 4.23 -0.14
N ILE A 318 -18.69 4.56 0.75
CA ILE A 318 -18.97 3.79 1.97
C ILE A 318 -19.60 2.44 1.62
N MET A 319 -20.56 2.38 0.71
CA MET A 319 -21.22 1.13 0.32
C MET A 319 -20.24 0.17 -0.36
N LEU A 320 -19.43 0.66 -1.32
CA LEU A 320 -18.40 -0.13 -1.98
C LEU A 320 -17.37 -0.68 -0.99
N SER A 321 -16.79 0.19 -0.15
CA SER A 321 -15.74 -0.20 0.80
C SER A 321 -16.22 -1.17 1.87
N ASN A 322 -17.46 -1.02 2.36
CA ASN A 322 -18.01 -1.97 3.33
C ASN A 322 -18.30 -3.34 2.70
N LEU A 323 -18.88 -3.37 1.50
CA LEU A 323 -19.20 -4.65 0.84
C LEU A 323 -17.94 -5.41 0.44
N THR A 324 -16.93 -4.72 -0.11
CA THR A 324 -15.63 -5.34 -0.39
C THR A 324 -15.00 -5.89 0.89
N ALA A 325 -15.04 -5.15 2.00
CA ALA A 325 -14.47 -5.59 3.26
C ALA A 325 -15.13 -6.84 3.83
N ILE A 326 -16.46 -6.93 3.76
CA ILE A 326 -17.21 -8.14 4.17
C ILE A 326 -16.79 -9.34 3.32
N LEU A 327 -16.69 -9.18 2.00
CA LEU A 327 -16.28 -10.26 1.10
C LEU A 327 -14.84 -10.69 1.35
N VAL A 328 -13.92 -9.75 1.52
CA VAL A 328 -12.49 -10.02 1.76
C VAL A 328 -12.26 -10.73 3.09
N THR A 329 -12.92 -10.27 4.16
CA THR A 329 -12.81 -10.88 5.49
C THR A 329 -13.36 -12.29 5.50
N PHE A 330 -14.57 -12.49 4.98
CA PHE A 330 -15.21 -13.81 4.94
C PHE A 330 -14.41 -14.81 4.10
N ASN A 331 -14.09 -14.48 2.85
CA ASN A 331 -13.37 -15.39 1.98
C ASN A 331 -11.91 -15.59 2.42
N GLY A 332 -11.27 -14.58 2.99
CA GLY A 332 -9.91 -14.70 3.54
C GLY A 332 -9.84 -15.68 4.72
N LEU A 333 -10.84 -15.65 5.62
CA LEU A 333 -10.98 -16.64 6.69
C LEU A 333 -11.15 -18.05 6.13
N VAL A 334 -12.07 -18.22 5.17
CA VAL A 334 -12.36 -19.53 4.57
C VAL A 334 -11.11 -20.10 3.87
N LEU A 335 -10.44 -19.29 3.05
CA LEU A 335 -9.25 -19.72 2.31
C LEU A 335 -8.06 -20.02 3.24
N SER A 336 -7.84 -19.21 4.26
CA SER A 336 -6.77 -19.45 5.24
C SER A 336 -7.01 -20.73 6.06
N GLN A 337 -8.26 -21.05 6.40
CA GLN A 337 -8.60 -22.34 7.01
C GLN A 337 -8.33 -23.52 6.08
N ILE A 338 -8.74 -23.42 4.81
CA ILE A 338 -8.46 -24.45 3.80
C ILE A 338 -6.96 -24.69 3.68
N LEU A 339 -6.15 -23.62 3.62
CA LEU A 339 -4.69 -23.69 3.57
C LEU A 339 -4.08 -24.43 4.77
N ILE A 340 -4.69 -24.34 5.94
CA ILE A 340 -4.23 -25.01 7.16
C ILE A 340 -4.65 -26.47 7.20
N LEU A 341 -5.86 -26.78 6.74
CA LEU A 341 -6.31 -28.16 6.60
C LEU A 341 -5.44 -28.93 5.58
N MET A 342 -4.93 -28.22 4.56
CA MET A 342 -4.05 -28.78 3.53
C MET A 342 -2.56 -28.80 3.92
N ARG A 343 -2.21 -28.55 5.19
CA ARG A 343 -0.80 -28.49 5.65
C ARG A 343 0.00 -29.76 5.39
N ASN A 344 -0.67 -30.92 5.29
CA ASN A 344 -0.01 -32.21 5.05
C ASN A 344 0.41 -32.36 3.57
N ASP A 345 -0.26 -31.66 2.65
CA ASP A 345 0.01 -31.70 1.21
C ASP A 345 0.77 -30.43 0.78
N TYR A 346 2.09 -30.41 1.01
CA TYR A 346 2.95 -29.26 0.70
C TYR A 346 2.73 -28.68 -0.71
N LEU A 347 2.67 -29.55 -1.73
CA LEU A 347 2.47 -29.13 -3.12
C LEU A 347 1.15 -28.38 -3.33
N LYS A 348 0.04 -28.86 -2.75
CA LYS A 348 -1.26 -28.21 -2.92
C LYS A 348 -1.35 -26.90 -2.13
N GLN A 349 -0.76 -26.87 -0.93
CA GLN A 349 -0.67 -25.66 -0.11
C GLN A 349 0.13 -24.56 -0.82
N GLN A 350 1.29 -24.91 -1.41
CA GLN A 350 2.09 -23.99 -2.19
C GLN A 350 1.38 -23.52 -3.44
N PHE A 351 0.70 -24.41 -4.16
CA PHE A 351 -0.04 -24.04 -5.35
C PHE A 351 -1.15 -23.02 -5.05
N LEU A 352 -1.93 -23.22 -3.99
CA LEU A 352 -2.95 -22.26 -3.55
C LEU A 352 -2.35 -20.92 -3.11
N PHE A 353 -1.20 -20.95 -2.41
CA PHE A 353 -0.51 -19.72 -2.01
C PHE A 353 0.07 -18.96 -3.22
N LEU A 354 0.58 -19.67 -4.23
CA LEU A 354 1.05 -19.06 -5.48
C LEU A 354 -0.09 -18.45 -6.29
N LEU A 355 -1.21 -19.15 -6.42
CA LEU A 355 -2.40 -18.63 -7.12
C LEU A 355 -2.92 -17.33 -6.50
N THR A 356 -2.86 -17.23 -5.17
CA THR A 356 -3.32 -16.02 -4.46
C THR A 356 -2.29 -14.89 -4.51
N SER A 357 -1.00 -15.20 -4.48
CA SER A 357 0.07 -14.19 -4.53
C SER A 357 0.35 -13.63 -5.93
N ILE A 358 0.09 -14.40 -7.01
CA ILE A 358 0.24 -13.93 -8.41
C ILE A 358 -0.57 -12.64 -8.68
N ILE A 359 -1.70 -12.47 -7.99
CA ILE A 359 -2.57 -11.30 -8.11
C ILE A 359 -1.84 -10.01 -7.73
N LEU A 360 -0.86 -10.06 -6.82
CA LEU A 360 -0.10 -8.88 -6.41
C LEU A 360 0.78 -8.32 -7.54
N VAL A 361 1.08 -9.14 -8.55
CA VAL A 361 1.90 -8.74 -9.70
C VAL A 361 1.05 -8.11 -10.80
N VAL A 362 -0.22 -8.53 -10.90
CA VAL A 362 -1.15 -8.00 -11.89
C VAL A 362 -1.78 -6.72 -11.34
N SER A 363 -1.54 -5.59 -12.01
CA SER A 363 -2.06 -4.32 -11.53
C SER A 363 -3.59 -4.27 -11.59
N PRO A 364 -4.25 -3.50 -10.70
CA PRO A 364 -5.69 -3.26 -10.76
C PRO A 364 -6.13 -2.72 -12.13
N ILE A 365 -5.28 -1.96 -12.81
CA ILE A 365 -5.52 -1.44 -14.16
C ILE A 365 -5.61 -2.57 -15.19
N ILE A 366 -4.69 -3.54 -15.16
CA ILE A 366 -4.70 -4.65 -16.12
C ILE A 366 -5.95 -5.52 -15.90
N ILE A 367 -6.31 -5.79 -14.65
CA ILE A 367 -7.54 -6.50 -14.30
C ILE A 367 -8.76 -5.70 -14.80
N SER A 368 -8.78 -4.40 -14.56
CA SER A 368 -9.85 -3.50 -15.02
C SER A 368 -9.95 -3.50 -16.54
N LEU A 369 -8.85 -3.47 -17.28
CA LEU A 369 -8.83 -3.58 -18.74
C LEU A 369 -9.44 -4.92 -19.21
N GLY A 370 -9.09 -6.05 -18.59
CA GLY A 370 -9.65 -7.35 -18.97
C GLY A 370 -11.16 -7.42 -18.78
N TYR A 371 -11.66 -6.93 -17.64
CA TYR A 371 -13.11 -6.79 -17.41
C TYR A 371 -13.75 -5.81 -18.38
N TYR A 372 -13.09 -4.66 -18.61
CA TYR A 372 -13.54 -3.64 -19.53
C TYR A 372 -13.77 -4.29 -20.91
N ILE A 373 -12.79 -5.00 -21.46
CA ILE A 373 -12.93 -5.66 -22.77
C ILE A 373 -14.07 -6.68 -22.81
N ASN A 374 -14.17 -7.57 -21.82
CA ASN A 374 -15.12 -8.67 -21.85
C ASN A 374 -16.57 -8.25 -21.69
N LEU A 375 -16.82 -7.23 -20.87
CA LEU A 375 -18.19 -6.86 -20.55
C LEU A 375 -18.89 -6.10 -21.68
N GLY A 376 -18.15 -5.54 -22.65
CA GLY A 376 -18.75 -4.94 -23.83
C GLY A 376 -19.80 -3.88 -23.47
N GLU A 377 -21.04 -4.06 -23.88
CA GLU A 377 -22.15 -3.13 -23.59
C GLU A 377 -22.70 -3.26 -22.17
N LEU A 378 -22.45 -4.36 -21.46
CA LEU A 378 -22.96 -4.58 -20.10
C LEU A 378 -22.39 -3.57 -19.08
N ARG A 379 -21.30 -2.88 -19.41
CA ARG A 379 -20.67 -1.85 -18.57
C ARG A 379 -21.51 -0.56 -18.45
N TYR A 380 -22.53 -0.39 -19.28
CA TYR A 380 -23.41 0.78 -19.18
C TYR A 380 -24.46 0.62 -18.07
N PHE A 381 -24.66 -0.59 -17.55
CA PHE A 381 -25.55 -0.81 -16.41
C PHE A 381 -24.86 -0.48 -15.09
N ASN A 382 -25.41 0.49 -14.34
CA ASN A 382 -24.83 0.94 -13.06
C ASN A 382 -24.61 -0.20 -12.05
N GLY A 383 -25.56 -1.15 -11.95
CA GLY A 383 -25.44 -2.29 -11.03
C GLY A 383 -24.26 -3.22 -11.37
N ILE A 384 -23.94 -3.34 -12.66
CA ILE A 384 -22.82 -4.16 -13.13
C ILE A 384 -21.50 -3.47 -12.75
N ASN A 385 -21.34 -2.16 -13.01
CA ASN A 385 -20.14 -1.41 -12.62
C ASN A 385 -19.88 -1.47 -11.12
N PHE A 386 -20.92 -1.30 -10.31
CA PHE A 386 -20.81 -1.41 -8.86
C PHE A 386 -20.26 -2.79 -8.43
N PHE A 387 -20.82 -3.86 -9.00
CA PHE A 387 -20.39 -5.22 -8.70
C PHE A 387 -18.96 -5.52 -9.15
N ILE A 388 -18.55 -5.04 -10.34
CA ILE A 388 -17.19 -5.26 -10.86
C ILE A 388 -16.15 -4.54 -10.02
N ILE A 389 -16.42 -3.30 -9.62
CA ILE A 389 -15.51 -2.55 -8.74
C ILE A 389 -15.31 -3.31 -7.43
N ILE A 390 -16.39 -3.85 -6.85
CA ILE A 390 -16.30 -4.69 -5.65
C ILE A 390 -15.45 -5.94 -5.92
N LEU A 391 -15.66 -6.63 -7.04
CA LEU A 391 -14.90 -7.83 -7.39
C LEU A 391 -13.41 -7.55 -7.58
N ILE A 392 -13.04 -6.49 -8.28
CA ILE A 392 -11.63 -6.18 -8.56
C ILE A 392 -10.92 -5.78 -7.26
N ASN A 393 -11.55 -4.95 -6.42
CA ASN A 393 -11.00 -4.60 -5.11
C ASN A 393 -10.92 -5.82 -4.18
N PHE A 394 -11.93 -6.70 -4.22
CA PHE A 394 -11.88 -7.98 -3.53
C PHE A 394 -10.66 -8.81 -3.94
N ILE A 395 -10.44 -8.99 -5.25
CA ILE A 395 -9.30 -9.76 -5.80
C ILE A 395 -7.99 -9.18 -5.30
N PHE A 396 -7.82 -7.86 -5.38
CA PHE A 396 -6.58 -7.18 -5.03
C PHE A 396 -6.25 -7.25 -3.54
N ILE A 397 -7.27 -7.15 -2.66
CA ILE A 397 -7.06 -7.09 -1.20
C ILE A 397 -6.98 -8.51 -0.59
N LEU A 398 -7.58 -9.52 -1.23
CA LEU A 398 -7.63 -10.90 -0.72
C LEU A 398 -6.27 -11.50 -0.30
N PRO A 399 -5.15 -11.33 -1.04
CA PRO A 399 -3.87 -11.93 -0.66
C PRO A 399 -3.36 -11.43 0.70
N PHE A 400 -3.60 -10.16 1.03
CA PHE A 400 -3.24 -9.58 2.32
C PHE A 400 -4.07 -10.19 3.45
N SER A 401 -5.37 -10.36 3.23
CA SER A 401 -6.29 -11.02 4.17
C SER A 401 -5.85 -12.46 4.47
N ILE A 402 -5.51 -13.23 3.43
CA ILE A 402 -5.01 -14.60 3.58
C ILE A 402 -3.70 -14.62 4.36
N LEU A 403 -2.74 -13.75 4.05
CA LEU A 403 -1.44 -13.71 4.73
C LEU A 403 -1.60 -13.45 6.24
N ILE A 404 -2.45 -12.49 6.62
CA ILE A 404 -2.68 -12.13 8.03
C ILE A 404 -3.41 -13.26 8.77
N PHE A 405 -4.48 -13.83 8.19
CA PHE A 405 -5.18 -14.92 8.85
C PHE A 405 -4.36 -16.21 8.91
N PHE A 406 -3.67 -16.57 7.82
CA PHE A 406 -2.88 -17.79 7.75
C PHE A 406 -1.74 -17.80 8.76
N THR A 407 -1.02 -16.68 8.91
CA THR A 407 0.08 -16.58 9.90
C THR A 407 -0.43 -16.77 11.32
N LYS A 408 -1.53 -16.13 11.70
CA LYS A 408 -2.12 -16.29 13.04
C LYS A 408 -2.69 -17.69 13.27
N LEU A 409 -3.52 -18.17 12.35
CA LEU A 409 -4.16 -19.47 12.47
C LEU A 409 -3.13 -20.60 12.45
N LYS A 410 -2.08 -20.52 11.63
CA LYS A 410 -1.00 -21.52 11.62
C LYS A 410 -0.35 -21.67 12.98
N ASN A 411 -0.03 -20.56 13.66
CA ASN A 411 0.56 -20.60 15.00
C ASN A 411 -0.39 -21.24 16.01
N ILE A 412 -1.67 -20.84 16.03
CA ILE A 412 -2.68 -21.45 16.91
C ILE A 412 -2.82 -22.95 16.63
N TYR A 413 -2.87 -23.36 15.36
CA TYR A 413 -2.98 -24.78 15.04
C TYR A 413 -1.72 -25.54 15.45
N ILE A 414 -0.51 -25.00 15.32
CA ILE A 414 0.70 -25.67 15.80
C ILE A 414 0.66 -25.86 17.33
N ASP A 415 0.24 -24.84 18.08
CA ASP A 415 0.23 -24.88 19.54
C ASP A 415 -0.88 -25.78 20.12
N PHE A 416 -2.05 -25.83 19.47
CA PHE A 416 -3.25 -26.50 20.01
C PHE A 416 -3.66 -27.77 19.24
N GLN A 417 -2.89 -28.22 18.23
CA GLN A 417 -3.25 -29.42 17.46
C GLN A 417 -3.29 -30.66 18.33
N ASP A 418 -2.30 -30.86 19.19
CA ASP A 418 -2.18 -32.06 19.99
C ASP A 418 -3.37 -32.17 20.95
N ILE A 419 -3.78 -31.05 21.55
CA ILE A 419 -4.98 -30.94 22.39
C ILE A 419 -6.23 -31.33 21.59
N LYS A 420 -6.40 -30.79 20.39
CA LYS A 420 -7.55 -31.14 19.53
C LYS A 420 -7.64 -32.64 19.26
N ASN A 421 -6.51 -33.25 18.94
CA ASN A 421 -6.42 -34.68 18.64
C ASN A 421 -6.66 -35.53 19.90
N SER A 422 -6.08 -35.17 21.05
CA SER A 422 -6.25 -35.89 22.32
C SER A 422 -7.71 -35.89 22.81
N PHE A 423 -8.45 -34.79 22.59
CA PHE A 423 -9.85 -34.66 22.99
C PHE A 423 -10.86 -35.01 21.87
N ASN A 424 -10.40 -35.54 20.72
CA ASN A 424 -11.23 -35.86 19.55
C ASN A 424 -12.22 -34.73 19.16
N ILE A 425 -11.78 -33.48 19.25
CA ILE A 425 -12.63 -32.32 19.00
C ILE A 425 -12.84 -32.17 17.49
N SER A 426 -14.11 -32.08 17.07
CA SER A 426 -14.47 -31.83 15.67
C SER A 426 -13.94 -30.48 15.16
N ASN A 427 -13.74 -30.36 13.84
CA ASN A 427 -13.22 -29.11 13.23
C ASN A 427 -14.09 -27.88 13.54
N LEU A 428 -15.42 -28.05 13.58
CA LEU A 428 -16.36 -26.96 13.88
C LEU A 428 -16.30 -26.53 15.34
N SER A 429 -16.24 -27.48 16.27
CA SER A 429 -16.11 -27.18 17.70
C SER A 429 -14.76 -26.53 18.00
N PHE A 430 -13.69 -27.00 17.37
CA PHE A 430 -12.36 -26.41 17.48
C PHE A 430 -12.34 -24.97 16.95
N PHE A 431 -13.01 -24.70 15.82
CA PHE A 431 -13.13 -23.33 15.31
C PHE A 431 -13.86 -22.39 16.27
N LYS A 432 -14.95 -22.85 16.91
CA LYS A 432 -15.65 -22.06 17.94
C LYS A 432 -14.74 -21.73 19.13
N ILE A 433 -13.86 -22.64 19.53
CA ILE A 433 -12.87 -22.43 20.60
C ILE A 433 -11.81 -21.42 20.18
N ILE A 434 -11.36 -21.45 18.92
CA ILE A 434 -10.35 -20.53 18.38
C ILE A 434 -10.94 -19.14 18.06
N PHE A 435 -12.24 -19.03 17.80
CA PHE A 435 -12.87 -17.78 17.37
C PHE A 435 -12.50 -16.54 18.21
N PRO A 436 -12.45 -16.60 19.56
CA PRO A 436 -12.00 -15.48 20.40
C PRO A 436 -10.54 -15.08 20.14
N LEU A 437 -9.66 -16.02 19.79
CA LEU A 437 -8.24 -15.80 19.50
C LEU A 437 -7.99 -15.14 18.15
N ILE A 438 -8.95 -15.24 17.22
CA ILE A 438 -8.88 -14.64 15.86
C ILE A 438 -9.80 -13.42 15.67
N LYS A 439 -10.65 -13.12 16.65
CA LYS A 439 -11.64 -12.02 16.55
C LYS A 439 -10.97 -10.67 16.27
N LYS A 440 -9.76 -10.45 16.79
CA LYS A 440 -9.00 -9.21 16.57
C LYS A 440 -8.56 -9.08 15.11
N GLU A 441 -8.08 -10.16 14.53
CA GLU A 441 -7.65 -10.27 13.13
C GLU A 441 -8.83 -10.08 12.17
N ILE A 442 -10.03 -10.54 12.54
CA ILE A 442 -11.27 -10.29 11.78
C ILE A 442 -11.54 -8.78 11.69
N TYR A 443 -11.54 -8.08 12.81
CA TYR A 443 -11.74 -6.62 12.81
C TYR A 443 -10.61 -5.87 12.09
N PHE A 444 -9.37 -6.34 12.25
CA PHE A 444 -8.21 -5.77 11.57
C PHE A 444 -8.41 -5.83 10.06
N ILE A 445 -8.69 -7.02 9.52
CA ILE A 445 -8.83 -7.23 8.08
C ILE A 445 -10.06 -6.49 7.55
N TYR A 446 -11.15 -6.43 8.32
CA TYR A 446 -12.32 -5.62 7.96
C TYR A 446 -11.93 -4.15 7.80
N ALA A 447 -11.38 -3.53 8.85
CA ALA A 447 -11.02 -2.11 8.80
C ALA A 447 -9.93 -1.81 7.76
N PHE A 448 -8.95 -2.70 7.60
CA PHE A 448 -7.90 -2.59 6.60
C PHE A 448 -8.45 -2.64 5.16
N SER A 449 -9.34 -3.59 4.87
CA SER A 449 -9.96 -3.72 3.55
C SER A 449 -10.93 -2.57 3.26
N THR A 450 -11.72 -2.12 4.24
CA THR A 450 -12.55 -0.92 4.09
C THR A 450 -11.70 0.29 3.75
N ALA A 451 -10.63 0.54 4.48
CA ALA A 451 -9.80 1.73 4.28
C ALA A 451 -9.06 1.72 2.93
N LEU A 452 -8.54 0.56 2.48
CA LEU A 452 -7.94 0.43 1.15
C LEU A 452 -8.96 0.61 0.03
N SER A 453 -10.13 -0.06 0.10
CA SER A 453 -11.14 0.07 -0.95
C SER A 453 -11.80 1.44 -0.97
N PHE A 454 -11.91 2.12 0.16
CA PHE A 454 -12.47 3.47 0.24
C PHE A 454 -11.59 4.49 -0.49
N GLY A 455 -10.27 4.29 -0.43
CA GLY A 455 -9.27 5.12 -1.10
C GLY A 455 -9.04 4.82 -2.57
N ASP A 456 -9.69 3.79 -3.12
CA ASP A 456 -9.38 3.35 -4.47
C ASP A 456 -9.91 4.33 -5.52
N PHE A 457 -8.98 4.80 -6.34
CA PHE A 457 -9.25 5.60 -7.53
C PHE A 457 -9.00 4.80 -8.82
N THR A 458 -8.13 3.80 -8.76
CA THR A 458 -7.57 3.12 -9.93
C THR A 458 -8.65 2.35 -10.69
N VAL A 459 -9.36 1.44 -10.01
CA VAL A 459 -10.42 0.62 -10.62
C VAL A 459 -11.59 1.50 -11.03
N ILE A 460 -11.96 2.45 -10.18
CA ILE A 460 -13.14 3.30 -10.39
C ILE A 460 -12.96 4.20 -11.61
N SER A 461 -11.72 4.65 -11.91
CA SER A 461 -11.43 5.45 -13.09
C SER A 461 -11.75 4.76 -14.42
N PHE A 462 -11.76 3.41 -14.44
CA PHE A 462 -12.09 2.60 -15.64
C PHE A 462 -13.58 2.41 -15.87
N PHE A 463 -14.38 2.41 -14.80
CA PHE A 463 -15.82 2.15 -14.84
C PHE A 463 -16.65 3.39 -14.48
N LYS A 464 -16.03 4.57 -14.58
CA LYS A 464 -16.68 5.84 -14.29
C LYS A 464 -17.74 6.14 -15.35
N ASN A 465 -18.98 6.30 -14.90
CA ASN A 465 -20.09 6.83 -15.69
C ASN A 465 -20.56 8.16 -15.08
N GLU A 466 -21.33 8.96 -15.81
CA GLU A 466 -21.87 10.25 -15.30
C GLU A 466 -22.62 10.08 -13.96
N ASN A 467 -23.36 8.97 -13.83
CA ASN A 467 -24.19 8.63 -12.68
C ASN A 467 -23.45 7.93 -11.54
N PHE A 468 -22.21 7.48 -11.75
CA PHE A 468 -21.47 6.70 -10.75
C PHE A 468 -20.12 7.35 -10.42
N GLN A 469 -20.06 7.97 -9.24
CA GLN A 469 -18.87 8.67 -8.74
C GLN A 469 -18.63 8.29 -7.27
N THR A 470 -17.37 8.37 -6.86
CA THR A 470 -16.88 8.13 -5.49
C THR A 470 -16.07 9.33 -5.01
N LEU A 471 -15.79 9.44 -3.71
CA LEU A 471 -15.02 10.55 -3.16
C LEU A 471 -13.61 10.67 -3.78
N PRO A 472 -12.83 9.59 -3.99
CA PRO A 472 -11.53 9.69 -4.68
C PRO A 472 -11.64 10.22 -6.12
N THR A 473 -12.65 9.77 -6.87
CA THR A 473 -12.85 10.23 -8.26
C THR A 473 -13.39 11.67 -8.33
N LEU A 474 -14.23 12.05 -7.36
CA LEU A 474 -14.66 13.42 -7.15
C LEU A 474 -13.47 14.33 -6.86
N LEU A 475 -12.62 13.95 -5.90
CA LEU A 475 -11.44 14.71 -5.53
C LEU A 475 -10.51 14.92 -6.73
N TYR A 476 -10.25 13.86 -7.51
CA TYR A 476 -9.47 13.97 -8.73
C TYR A 476 -10.06 14.96 -9.75
N ARG A 477 -11.40 14.93 -9.95
CA ARG A 477 -12.07 15.90 -10.83
C ARG A 477 -11.86 17.34 -10.34
N LEU A 478 -11.98 17.57 -9.03
CA LEU A 478 -11.82 18.90 -8.44
C LEU A 478 -10.38 19.41 -8.53
N ILE A 479 -9.39 18.53 -8.39
CA ILE A 479 -7.97 18.85 -8.60
C ILE A 479 -7.73 19.31 -10.04
N ILE A 480 -8.27 18.59 -11.04
CA ILE A 480 -8.08 18.92 -12.46
C ILE A 480 -8.84 20.18 -12.87
N SER A 481 -9.99 20.45 -12.27
CA SER A 481 -10.75 21.68 -12.52
C SER A 481 -10.23 22.88 -11.71
N TYR A 482 -9.09 22.75 -11.02
CA TYR A 482 -8.47 23.76 -10.17
C TYR A 482 -9.39 24.31 -9.06
N ARG A 483 -10.39 23.53 -8.64
CA ARG A 483 -11.32 23.89 -7.54
C ARG A 483 -10.75 23.45 -6.20
N PHE A 484 -9.67 24.09 -5.77
CA PHE A 484 -8.93 23.70 -4.56
C PHE A 484 -9.74 23.81 -3.27
N GLU A 485 -10.64 24.79 -3.16
CA GLU A 485 -11.51 24.98 -2.00
C GLU A 485 -12.44 23.77 -1.80
N GLU A 486 -13.24 23.42 -2.82
CA GLU A 486 -14.10 22.23 -2.81
C GLU A 486 -13.27 20.93 -2.62
N ALA A 487 -12.11 20.85 -3.27
CA ALA A 487 -11.21 19.69 -3.15
C ALA A 487 -10.70 19.51 -1.71
N SER A 488 -10.43 20.60 -0.99
CA SER A 488 -9.94 20.54 0.38
C SER A 488 -10.95 19.90 1.34
N TYR A 489 -12.23 20.21 1.16
CA TYR A 489 -13.31 19.62 1.93
C TYR A 489 -13.42 18.12 1.68
N VAL A 490 -13.43 17.72 0.41
CA VAL A 490 -13.48 16.30 0.01
C VAL A 490 -12.23 15.54 0.49
N ALA A 491 -11.04 16.12 0.36
CA ALA A 491 -9.79 15.53 0.83
C ALA A 491 -9.79 15.29 2.35
N GLY A 492 -10.27 16.27 3.13
CA GLY A 492 -10.38 16.13 4.58
C GLY A 492 -11.40 15.07 5.01
N LEU A 493 -12.56 14.98 4.34
CA LEU A 493 -13.53 13.90 4.58
C LEU A 493 -12.89 12.53 4.33
N ILE A 494 -12.20 12.36 3.19
CA ILE A 494 -11.53 11.10 2.87
C ILE A 494 -10.47 10.76 3.93
N LEU A 495 -9.69 11.75 4.35
CA LEU A 495 -8.63 11.58 5.34
C LEU A 495 -9.20 11.19 6.72
N ILE A 496 -10.24 11.87 7.21
CA ILE A 496 -10.85 11.56 8.50
C ILE A 496 -11.47 10.16 8.50
N ILE A 497 -12.22 9.81 7.46
CA ILE A 497 -12.86 8.50 7.36
C ILE A 497 -11.82 7.38 7.28
N SER A 498 -10.78 7.55 6.45
CA SER A 498 -9.70 6.56 6.34
C SER A 498 -8.86 6.47 7.61
N LEU A 499 -8.56 7.58 8.29
CA LEU A 499 -7.89 7.59 9.60
C LEU A 499 -8.75 6.91 10.66
N PHE A 500 -10.06 7.14 10.67
CA PHE A 500 -10.97 6.48 11.62
C PHE A 500 -10.91 4.95 11.49
N PHE A 501 -11.02 4.43 10.26
CA PHE A 501 -10.86 3.00 10.02
C PHE A 501 -9.46 2.52 10.40
N TYR A 502 -8.40 3.28 10.09
CA TYR A 502 -7.04 2.91 10.50
C TYR A 502 -6.82 2.91 12.02
N LEU A 503 -7.37 3.85 12.78
CA LEU A 503 -7.22 3.87 14.23
C LEU A 503 -7.91 2.67 14.89
N ILE A 504 -9.00 2.16 14.30
CA ILE A 504 -9.62 0.89 14.71
C ILE A 504 -8.64 -0.29 14.54
N ILE A 505 -7.81 -0.26 13.49
CA ILE A 505 -6.74 -1.23 13.22
C ILE A 505 -5.66 -1.12 14.31
N ASP A 506 -5.13 0.08 14.54
CA ASP A 506 -3.93 0.30 15.36
C ASP A 506 -4.18 0.15 16.87
N TYR A 507 -5.33 0.62 17.38
CA TYR A 507 -5.70 0.53 18.81
C TYR A 507 -5.76 -0.93 19.31
N LYS A 508 -6.12 -1.87 18.44
CA LYS A 508 -6.22 -3.30 18.78
C LYS A 508 -4.93 -4.08 18.51
N PHE A 509 -4.08 -3.60 17.61
CA PHE A 509 -2.82 -4.26 17.26
C PHE A 509 -1.69 -3.96 18.24
N TYR A 510 -1.62 -2.76 18.85
CA TYR A 510 -0.50 -2.40 19.75
C TYR A 510 -0.69 -2.71 21.24
N LYS A 511 -1.87 -3.15 21.68
CA LYS A 511 -2.00 -3.86 22.98
C LYS A 511 -1.57 -5.33 22.85
N PHE A 512 -0.40 -5.58 22.26
CA PHE A 512 0.44 -6.70 22.69
C PHE A 512 1.01 -6.35 24.07
N MET A 513 0.13 -6.26 25.08
CA MET A 513 0.55 -6.70 26.39
C MET A 513 0.69 -8.21 26.25
N PRO A 514 1.81 -8.84 26.65
CA PRO A 514 1.76 -10.26 26.94
C PRO A 514 0.56 -10.45 27.88
N ASP A 515 -0.27 -11.44 27.62
CA ASP A 515 -1.33 -11.80 28.55
C ASP A 515 -0.68 -11.92 29.93
N LYS A 516 -0.96 -10.97 30.82
CA LYS A 516 -0.49 -11.00 32.23
C LYS A 516 -1.25 -12.07 33.03
N ARG A 517 -1.74 -13.10 32.36
CA ARG A 517 -2.56 -14.18 32.89
C ARG A 517 -2.09 -15.50 32.27
N ILE A 518 -0.85 -15.86 32.56
CA ILE A 518 -0.45 -17.25 32.78
C ILE A 518 0.35 -17.24 34.08
#